data_AF-A0A0B8PA66-F1
#
_entry.id   AF-A0A0B8PA66-F1
#
_cell.length_a   1.000
_cell.length_b   1.000
_cell.length_c   1.000
_cell.angle_alpha   90.00
_cell.angle_beta   90.00
_cell.angle_gamma   90.00
#
_symmetry.space_group_name_H-M   'P 1'
#
loop_
_entity.id
_entity.type
_entity.pdbx_description
1 polymer ?
#
loop_
_entity_poly.entity_id
_entity_poly.type
_entity_poly.pdbx_seq_one_letter_code
_entity_poly.pdbx_strand_id
1 'polypeptide(L)'
;MLSPYKFIVSANRKNKRIITVSYDIIAVLVSLYVSIAVRLGGVYVPLGMDEYASMLITLLVTLACFTKLGMYRAVLRYMMVPALGNIFLAVILSASALALSGFFIQSFIPRSVPFIYAGIATLTLGGPRILIRVLFHHYYRRKKPNVLIYGAGATGRNLASSLIQGDEYHPVAIIDDDRSKDGNIIYGLRVHHSSEFERLTSLYQPKKVIISNKQYIPRKKTTLTRRTFTLAN
;
A
#
# COMPACT_ATOMS: atom_id res chain seq x y z
N MET A 1 8.35 -18.90 -11.80
CA MET A 1 7.08 -18.86 -12.55
C MET A 1 6.02 -18.02 -11.83
N LEU A 2 6.15 -16.68 -11.83
CA LEU A 2 5.10 -15.77 -11.33
C LEU A 2 4.99 -14.58 -12.31
N SER A 3 4.48 -14.86 -13.51
CA SER A 3 4.45 -13.95 -14.66
C SER A 3 3.23 -12.99 -14.79
N PRO A 4 2.08 -13.11 -14.09
CA PRO A 4 0.99 -12.14 -14.28
C PRO A 4 1.20 -10.81 -13.52
N TYR A 5 2.05 -10.80 -12.49
CA TYR A 5 2.24 -9.64 -11.61
C TYR A 5 3.03 -8.50 -12.26
N LYS A 6 4.02 -8.81 -13.10
CA LYS A 6 4.83 -7.80 -13.80
C LYS A 6 3.98 -6.96 -14.75
N PHE A 7 2.97 -7.55 -15.39
CA PHE A 7 2.11 -6.86 -16.36
C PHE A 7 1.26 -5.77 -15.70
N ILE A 8 0.70 -6.05 -14.51
CA ILE A 8 -0.06 -5.06 -13.72
C ILE A 8 0.87 -3.95 -13.20
N VAL A 9 2.13 -4.27 -12.90
CA VAL A 9 3.11 -3.30 -12.40
C VAL A 9 3.70 -2.43 -13.52
N SER A 10 3.86 -2.93 -14.75
CA SER A 10 4.40 -2.18 -15.90
C SER A 10 3.34 -1.49 -16.77
N ALA A 11 2.05 -1.80 -16.58
CA ALA A 11 0.97 -1.21 -17.35
C ALA A 11 0.87 0.32 -17.16
N ASN A 12 0.57 1.03 -18.25
CA ASN A 12 0.33 2.47 -18.23
C ASN A 12 -0.77 2.83 -17.21
N ARG A 13 -0.74 4.02 -16.62
CA ARG A 13 -1.63 4.43 -15.51
C ARG A 13 -3.11 4.21 -15.84
N LYS A 14 -3.49 4.41 -17.11
CA LYS A 14 -4.85 4.16 -17.62
C LYS A 14 -5.23 2.68 -17.58
N ASN A 15 -4.35 1.78 -18.00
CA ASN A 15 -4.62 0.33 -18.05
C ASN A 15 -4.77 -0.26 -16.64
N LYS A 16 -3.95 0.17 -15.67
CA LYS A 16 -4.11 -0.25 -14.26
C LYS A 16 -5.48 0.13 -13.70
N ARG A 17 -5.95 1.34 -14.05
CA ARG A 17 -7.26 1.83 -13.63
C ARG A 17 -8.38 0.99 -14.25
N ILE A 18 -8.32 0.70 -15.55
CA ILE A 18 -9.31 -0.15 -16.23
C ILE A 18 -9.38 -1.52 -15.58
N ILE A 19 -8.24 -2.19 -15.38
CA ILE A 19 -8.19 -3.51 -14.74
C ILE A 19 -8.82 -3.49 -13.33
N THR A 20 -8.52 -2.46 -12.54
CA THR A 20 -9.06 -2.33 -11.17
C THR A 20 -10.57 -2.10 -11.18
N VAL A 21 -11.06 -1.25 -12.09
CA VAL A 21 -12.50 -0.98 -12.23
C VAL A 21 -13.23 -2.24 -12.69
N SER A 22 -12.71 -2.95 -13.70
CA SER A 22 -13.28 -4.21 -14.18
C SER A 22 -13.33 -5.27 -13.07
N TYR A 23 -12.26 -5.37 -12.27
CA TYR A 23 -12.23 -6.24 -11.10
C TYR A 23 -13.34 -5.88 -10.09
N ASP A 24 -13.47 -4.61 -9.73
CA ASP A 24 -14.47 -4.17 -8.76
C ASP A 24 -15.90 -4.41 -9.24
N ILE A 25 -16.18 -4.21 -10.53
CA ILE A 25 -17.50 -4.52 -11.12
C ILE A 25 -17.83 -6.00 -10.91
N ILE A 26 -16.91 -6.89 -11.28
CA ILE A 26 -17.09 -8.34 -11.12
C ILE A 26 -17.25 -8.69 -9.64
N ALA A 27 -16.40 -8.15 -8.77
CA ALA A 27 -16.45 -8.41 -7.34
C ALA A 27 -17.78 -7.98 -6.71
N VAL A 28 -18.33 -6.81 -7.07
CA VAL A 28 -19.64 -6.36 -6.60
C VAL A 28 -20.76 -7.27 -7.10
N LEU A 29 -20.78 -7.61 -8.39
CA LEU A 29 -21.80 -8.50 -8.97
C LEU A 29 -21.77 -9.90 -8.32
N VAL A 30 -20.58 -10.47 -8.14
CA VAL A 30 -20.40 -11.74 -7.43
C VAL A 30 -20.86 -11.62 -5.99
N SER A 31 -20.51 -10.53 -5.29
CA SER A 31 -20.91 -10.34 -3.88
C SER A 31 -22.42 -10.23 -3.73
N LEU A 32 -23.10 -9.53 -4.63
CA LEU A 32 -24.56 -9.44 -4.66
C LEU A 32 -25.18 -10.81 -4.90
N TYR A 33 -24.75 -11.52 -5.94
CA TYR A 33 -25.29 -12.85 -6.27
C TYR A 33 -25.08 -13.85 -5.13
N VAL A 34 -23.85 -13.94 -4.60
CA VAL A 34 -23.53 -14.85 -3.49
C VAL A 34 -24.30 -14.48 -2.23
N SER A 35 -24.51 -13.19 -1.95
CA SER A 35 -25.29 -12.78 -0.78
C SER A 35 -26.75 -13.25 -0.85
N ILE A 36 -27.35 -13.24 -2.04
CA ILE A 36 -28.72 -13.73 -2.25
C ILE A 36 -28.74 -15.25 -2.21
N ALA A 37 -27.79 -15.93 -2.87
CA ALA A 37 -27.67 -17.39 -2.87
C ALA A 37 -27.50 -17.95 -1.44
N VAL A 38 -26.60 -17.36 -0.65
CA VAL A 38 -26.40 -17.71 0.77
C VAL A 38 -27.68 -17.51 1.57
N ARG A 39 -28.42 -16.42 1.31
CA ARG A 39 -29.64 -16.12 2.04
C ARG A 39 -30.80 -17.06 1.71
N LEU A 40 -30.91 -17.47 0.46
CA LEU A 40 -31.97 -18.37 -0.01
C LEU A 40 -31.60 -19.85 0.16
N GLY A 41 -30.36 -20.16 0.52
CA GLY A 41 -29.89 -21.53 0.75
C GLY A 41 -29.75 -22.35 -0.54
N GLY A 42 -29.68 -21.69 -1.70
CA GLY A 42 -29.63 -22.34 -3.00
C GLY A 42 -28.80 -21.56 -4.02
N VAL A 43 -28.18 -22.27 -4.96
CA VAL A 43 -27.36 -21.66 -6.04
C VAL A 43 -28.26 -21.05 -7.11
N TYR A 44 -29.40 -21.67 -7.41
CA TYR A 44 -30.36 -21.11 -8.34
C TYR A 44 -31.25 -20.10 -7.63
N VAL A 45 -31.10 -18.84 -8.01
CA VAL A 45 -31.87 -17.71 -7.48
C VAL A 45 -32.75 -17.18 -8.62
N PRO A 46 -34.08 -17.27 -8.53
CA PRO A 46 -34.96 -16.60 -9.49
C PRO A 46 -34.84 -15.09 -9.28
N LEU A 47 -34.18 -14.41 -10.21
CA LEU A 47 -34.07 -12.96 -10.23
C LEU A 47 -35.04 -12.41 -11.27
N GLY A 48 -35.95 -11.54 -10.85
CA GLY A 48 -36.80 -10.76 -11.72
C GLY A 48 -36.16 -9.42 -12.09
N MET A 49 -36.89 -8.64 -12.89
CA MET A 49 -36.42 -7.32 -13.36
C MET A 49 -36.19 -6.34 -12.21
N ASP A 50 -36.98 -6.43 -11.15
CA ASP A 50 -36.89 -5.58 -9.97
C ASP A 50 -35.61 -5.86 -9.17
N GLU A 51 -35.24 -7.13 -9.00
CA GLU A 51 -33.97 -7.51 -8.37
C GLU A 51 -32.77 -7.05 -9.22
N TYR A 52 -32.83 -7.23 -10.54
CA TYR A 52 -31.79 -6.74 -11.44
C TYR A 52 -31.65 -5.21 -11.37
N ALA A 53 -32.76 -4.47 -11.25
CA ALA A 53 -32.75 -3.02 -11.08
C ALA A 53 -32.08 -2.61 -9.76
N SER A 54 -32.43 -3.25 -8.63
CA SER A 54 -31.79 -2.99 -7.33
C SER A 54 -30.29 -3.32 -7.34
N MET A 55 -29.90 -4.42 -7.99
CA MET A 55 -28.49 -4.80 -8.16
C MET A 55 -27.73 -3.77 -9.01
N LEU A 56 -28.33 -3.29 -10.11
CA LEU A 56 -27.73 -2.27 -10.97
C LEU A 56 -27.55 -0.95 -10.24
N ILE A 57 -28.56 -0.49 -9.50
CA ILE A 57 -28.47 0.72 -8.65
C ILE A 57 -27.32 0.57 -7.65
N THR A 58 -27.23 -0.58 -6.98
CA THR A 58 -26.17 -0.85 -6.00
C THR A 58 -24.79 -0.83 -6.63
N LEU A 59 -24.63 -1.42 -7.82
CA LEU A 59 -23.38 -1.37 -8.59
C LEU A 59 -22.99 0.07 -8.93
N LEU A 60 -23.92 0.86 -9.46
CA LEU A 60 -23.67 2.26 -9.83
C LEU A 60 -23.29 3.11 -8.62
N VAL A 61 -24.00 2.96 -7.50
CA VAL A 61 -23.67 3.64 -6.23
C VAL A 61 -22.28 3.25 -5.74
N THR A 62 -21.94 1.96 -5.78
CA THR A 62 -20.61 1.48 -5.35
C THR A 62 -19.49 2.10 -6.19
N LEU A 63 -19.65 2.11 -7.52
CA LEU A 63 -18.67 2.73 -8.42
C LEU A 63 -18.57 4.25 -8.22
N ALA A 64 -19.69 4.93 -8.00
CA ALA A 64 -19.72 6.36 -7.68
C ALA A 64 -19.00 6.66 -6.36
N CYS A 65 -19.22 5.85 -5.32
CA CYS A 65 -18.51 5.96 -4.05
C CYS A 65 -17.00 5.75 -4.24
N PHE A 66 -16.58 4.69 -4.94
CA PHE A 66 -15.15 4.42 -5.17
C PHE A 66 -14.46 5.49 -6.02
N THR A 67 -15.14 6.10 -6.98
CA THR A 67 -14.60 7.21 -7.77
C THR A 67 -14.46 8.50 -6.95
N LYS A 68 -15.46 8.84 -6.12
CA LYS A 68 -15.42 10.01 -5.22
C LYS A 68 -14.39 9.86 -4.11
N LEU A 69 -14.28 8.67 -3.50
CA LEU A 69 -13.29 8.36 -2.45
C LEU A 69 -11.87 8.15 -3.00
N GLY A 70 -11.66 8.34 -4.31
CA GLY A 70 -10.34 8.31 -4.92
C GLY A 70 -9.69 6.92 -4.97
N MET A 71 -10.46 5.85 -4.76
CA MET A 71 -9.96 4.47 -4.70
C MET A 71 -9.21 4.05 -5.98
N TYR A 72 -9.60 4.62 -7.12
CA TYR A 72 -8.98 4.38 -8.42
C TYR A 72 -7.80 5.33 -8.74
N ARG A 73 -7.66 6.43 -8.00
CA ARG A 73 -6.52 7.35 -8.12
C ARG A 73 -5.35 6.91 -7.24
N ALA A 74 -5.62 6.07 -6.24
CA ALA A 74 -4.67 5.62 -5.23
C ALA A 74 -3.69 4.51 -5.69
N VAL A 75 -3.86 3.93 -6.89
CA VAL A 75 -3.08 2.76 -7.35
C VAL A 75 -1.58 3.06 -7.54
N LEU A 76 -1.12 4.31 -7.49
CA LEU A 76 0.27 4.66 -7.81
C LEU A 76 0.96 5.66 -6.88
N ARG A 77 0.34 6.13 -5.80
CA ARG A 77 0.98 7.05 -4.87
C ARG A 77 0.39 6.91 -3.48
N TYR A 78 1.21 6.48 -2.53
CA TYR A 78 0.97 6.69 -1.09
C TYR A 78 -0.29 6.04 -0.53
N MET A 79 -0.38 4.73 -0.65
CA MET A 79 -1.36 3.95 0.10
C MET A 79 -0.90 3.84 1.58
N MET A 80 -1.14 4.88 2.38
CA MET A 80 -1.24 4.76 3.84
C MET A 80 -2.63 4.23 4.22
N VAL A 81 -2.88 4.06 5.51
CA VAL A 81 -4.06 3.45 6.16
C VAL A 81 -5.48 3.87 5.66
N PRO A 82 -5.78 5.05 5.07
CA PRO A 82 -7.17 5.41 4.70
C PRO A 82 -7.90 4.52 3.68
N ALA A 83 -7.20 3.67 2.94
CA ALA A 83 -7.85 2.86 1.89
C ALA A 83 -8.89 1.86 2.44
N LEU A 84 -8.67 1.28 3.62
CA LEU A 84 -9.61 0.32 4.21
C LEU A 84 -10.86 1.02 4.75
N GLY A 85 -10.69 2.16 5.42
CA GLY A 85 -11.83 2.97 5.88
C GLY A 85 -12.72 3.41 4.72
N ASN A 86 -12.13 3.79 3.58
CA ASN A 86 -12.88 4.16 2.38
C ASN A 86 -13.67 2.98 1.79
N ILE A 87 -13.13 1.76 1.83
CA ILE A 87 -13.86 0.57 1.38
C ILE A 87 -15.05 0.30 2.28
N PHE A 88 -14.83 0.29 3.60
CA PHE A 88 -15.90 0.10 4.57
C PHE A 88 -17.01 1.13 4.40
N LEU A 89 -16.67 2.41 4.28
CA LEU A 89 -17.64 3.48 4.09
C LEU A 89 -18.44 3.31 2.77
N ALA A 90 -17.75 3.01 1.67
CA ALA A 90 -18.41 2.77 0.38
C ALA A 90 -19.33 1.54 0.41
N VAL A 91 -18.90 0.46 1.07
CA VAL A 91 -19.69 -0.75 1.22
C VAL A 91 -20.95 -0.48 2.03
N ILE A 92 -20.85 0.25 3.15
CA ILE A 92 -22.00 0.66 3.95
C ILE A 92 -22.99 1.47 3.10
N LEU A 93 -22.50 2.49 2.37
CA LEU A 93 -23.36 3.29 1.49
C LEU A 93 -24.03 2.45 0.40
N SER A 94 -23.30 1.50 -0.20
CA SER A 94 -23.86 0.60 -1.20
C SER A 94 -24.87 -0.39 -0.62
N ALA A 95 -24.65 -0.90 0.60
CA ALA A 95 -25.59 -1.78 1.29
C ALA A 95 -26.86 -1.03 1.67
N SER A 96 -26.75 0.23 2.12
CA SER A 96 -27.90 1.11 2.31
C SER A 96 -28.66 1.35 1.01
N ALA A 97 -27.96 1.58 -0.10
CA ALA A 97 -28.59 1.71 -1.41
C ALA A 97 -29.32 0.43 -1.85
N LEU A 98 -28.74 -0.74 -1.59
CA LEU A 98 -29.41 -2.02 -1.85
C LEU A 98 -30.67 -2.18 -1.01
N ALA A 99 -30.60 -1.86 0.28
CA ALA A 99 -31.76 -1.93 1.19
C ALA A 99 -32.88 -0.96 0.77
N LEU A 100 -32.51 0.29 0.45
CA LEU A 100 -33.47 1.32 0.02
C LEU A 100 -34.08 0.98 -1.34
N SER A 101 -33.26 0.66 -2.34
CA SER A 101 -33.76 0.29 -3.67
C SER A 101 -34.63 -0.97 -3.61
N GLY A 102 -34.24 -1.97 -2.81
CA GLY A 102 -35.04 -3.17 -2.66
C GLY A 102 -36.40 -2.92 -1.99
N PHE A 103 -36.46 -1.96 -1.07
CA PHE A 103 -37.73 -1.52 -0.44
C PHE A 103 -38.62 -0.74 -1.41
N PHE A 104 -38.07 0.27 -2.10
CA PHE A 104 -38.86 1.14 -2.99
C PHE A 104 -39.33 0.46 -4.28
N ILE A 105 -38.52 -0.45 -4.83
CA ILE A 105 -38.84 -1.19 -6.07
C ILE A 105 -39.66 -2.45 -5.75
N GLN A 106 -39.93 -2.74 -4.46
CA GLN A 106 -40.65 -3.93 -4.01
C GLN A 106 -40.00 -5.25 -4.46
N SER A 107 -38.69 -5.25 -4.68
CA SER A 107 -37.93 -6.46 -5.03
C SER A 107 -38.04 -7.51 -3.94
N PHE A 108 -38.01 -8.79 -4.31
CA PHE A 108 -37.95 -9.91 -3.38
C PHE A 108 -36.52 -10.11 -2.83
N ILE A 109 -35.88 -9.04 -2.36
CA ILE A 109 -34.59 -9.10 -1.70
C ILE A 109 -34.84 -9.20 -0.18
N PRO A 110 -34.51 -10.33 0.48
CA PRO A 110 -34.69 -10.44 1.93
C PRO A 110 -33.89 -9.36 2.67
N ARG A 111 -34.47 -8.80 3.74
CA ARG A 111 -33.90 -7.66 4.50
C ARG A 111 -32.49 -7.92 5.08
N SER A 112 -32.07 -9.18 5.19
CA SER A 112 -30.73 -9.56 5.65
C SER A 112 -29.67 -9.60 4.53
N VAL A 113 -30.07 -9.61 3.26
CA VAL A 113 -29.14 -9.64 2.11
C VAL A 113 -28.16 -8.47 2.13
N PRO A 114 -28.57 -7.20 2.39
CA PRO A 114 -27.63 -6.09 2.47
C PRO A 114 -26.51 -6.27 3.49
N PHE A 115 -26.80 -6.92 4.63
CA PHE A 115 -25.78 -7.21 5.66
C PHE A 115 -24.81 -8.31 5.21
N ILE A 116 -25.32 -9.37 4.58
CA ILE A 116 -24.49 -10.45 4.03
C ILE A 116 -23.62 -9.91 2.89
N TYR A 117 -24.22 -9.13 1.99
CA TYR A 117 -23.53 -8.41 0.91
C TYR A 117 -22.41 -7.54 1.47
N ALA A 118 -22.66 -6.76 2.52
CA ALA A 118 -21.62 -5.90 3.11
C ALA A 118 -20.40 -6.70 3.59
N GLY A 119 -20.60 -7.86 4.21
CA GLY A 119 -19.50 -8.74 4.62
C GLY A 119 -18.72 -9.30 3.41
N ILE A 120 -19.43 -9.87 2.44
CA ILE A 120 -18.81 -10.49 1.25
C ILE A 120 -18.09 -9.42 0.42
N ALA A 121 -18.74 -8.28 0.15
CA ALA A 121 -18.17 -7.17 -0.61
C ALA A 121 -16.93 -6.59 0.07
N THR A 122 -16.91 -6.47 1.39
CA THR A 122 -15.72 -6.02 2.12
C THR A 122 -14.55 -6.98 1.92
N LEU A 123 -14.80 -8.29 1.95
CA LEU A 123 -13.76 -9.30 1.74
C LEU A 123 -13.27 -9.34 0.28
N THR A 124 -14.18 -9.34 -0.69
CA THR A 124 -13.83 -9.42 -2.12
C THR A 124 -13.19 -8.13 -2.62
N LEU A 125 -13.63 -6.96 -2.18
CA LEU A 125 -13.07 -5.68 -2.58
C LEU A 125 -11.81 -5.33 -1.77
N GLY A 126 -11.82 -5.60 -0.46
CA GLY A 126 -10.72 -5.28 0.45
C GLY A 126 -9.55 -6.27 0.39
N GLY A 127 -9.86 -7.57 0.39
CA GLY A 127 -8.86 -8.66 0.48
C GLY A 127 -7.73 -8.56 -0.55
N PRO A 128 -8.02 -8.53 -1.86
CA PRO A 128 -7.00 -8.42 -2.90
C PRO A 128 -6.17 -7.14 -2.79
N ARG A 129 -6.78 -6.01 -2.38
CA ARG A 129 -6.06 -4.75 -2.20
C ARG A 129 -5.06 -4.84 -1.05
N ILE A 130 -5.43 -5.46 0.06
CA ILE A 130 -4.53 -5.73 1.19
C ILE A 130 -3.42 -6.68 0.74
N LEU A 131 -3.78 -7.78 0.06
CA LEU A 131 -2.82 -8.78 -0.39
C LEU A 131 -1.78 -8.18 -1.34
N ILE A 132 -2.22 -7.45 -2.37
CA ILE A 132 -1.33 -6.76 -3.31
C ILE A 132 -0.46 -5.76 -2.56
N ARG A 133 -1.00 -5.00 -1.60
CA ARG A 133 -0.23 -4.05 -0.79
C ARG A 133 0.86 -4.76 0.01
N VAL A 134 0.52 -5.84 0.72
CA VAL A 134 1.47 -6.59 1.55
C VAL A 134 2.55 -7.22 0.68
N LEU A 135 2.17 -7.84 -0.45
CA LEU A 135 3.12 -8.44 -1.40
C LEU A 135 4.00 -7.37 -2.05
N PHE A 136 3.46 -6.22 -2.45
CA PHE A 136 4.24 -5.13 -3.02
C PHE A 136 5.20 -4.55 -1.98
N HIS A 137 4.73 -4.29 -0.76
CA HIS A 137 5.57 -3.80 0.32
C HIS A 137 6.71 -4.79 0.61
N HIS A 138 6.39 -6.07 0.74
CA HIS A 138 7.39 -7.11 1.02
C HIS A 138 8.37 -7.30 -0.16
N TYR A 139 7.90 -7.36 -1.40
CA TYR A 139 8.74 -7.69 -2.55
C TYR A 139 9.57 -6.52 -3.08
N TYR A 140 9.01 -5.30 -3.07
CA TYR A 140 9.70 -4.10 -3.58
C TYR A 140 10.47 -3.36 -2.48
N ARG A 141 9.92 -3.19 -1.26
CA ARG A 141 10.63 -2.43 -0.21
C ARG A 141 11.74 -3.22 0.49
N ARG A 142 11.69 -4.56 0.52
CA ARG A 142 12.81 -5.39 1.04
C ARG A 142 14.04 -5.43 0.15
N LYS A 143 13.94 -5.01 -1.12
CA LYS A 143 15.08 -5.00 -2.07
C LYS A 143 15.79 -3.65 -2.14
N LYS A 144 15.42 -2.70 -1.28
CA LYS A 144 16.12 -1.42 -1.20
C LYS A 144 17.56 -1.69 -0.74
N PRO A 145 18.57 -1.24 -1.47
CA PRO A 145 19.95 -1.40 -1.05
C PRO A 145 20.18 -0.70 0.29
N ASN A 146 20.79 -1.43 1.22
CA ASN A 146 21.17 -0.91 2.53
C ASN A 146 22.14 0.25 2.35
N VAL A 147 21.92 1.34 3.09
CA VAL A 147 22.84 2.48 3.13
C VAL A 147 23.14 2.90 4.55
N LEU A 148 24.38 3.32 4.78
CA LEU A 148 24.80 3.99 6.01
C LEU A 148 24.75 5.48 5.79
N ILE A 149 24.27 6.23 6.78
CA ILE A 149 24.27 7.69 6.77
C ILE A 149 25.44 8.17 7.62
N TYR A 150 26.33 8.98 7.05
CA TYR A 150 27.41 9.61 7.81
C TYR A 150 27.02 11.05 8.20
N GLY A 151 26.98 11.30 9.51
CA GLY A 151 26.55 12.52 10.18
C GLY A 151 25.16 12.37 10.79
N ALA A 152 25.04 12.57 12.10
CA ALA A 152 23.79 12.63 12.86
C ALA A 152 23.32 14.07 13.16
N GLY A 153 23.96 15.07 12.54
CA GLY A 153 23.55 16.48 12.63
C GLY A 153 22.23 16.80 11.93
N ALA A 154 21.82 18.07 11.89
CA ALA A 154 20.56 18.50 11.28
C ALA A 154 20.38 17.99 9.83
N THR A 155 21.42 18.12 9.00
CA THR A 155 21.40 17.63 7.61
C THR A 155 21.29 16.12 7.53
N GLY A 156 21.96 15.39 8.41
CA GLY A 156 21.89 13.93 8.51
C GLY A 156 20.50 13.43 8.91
N ARG A 157 19.85 14.11 9.86
CA ARG A 157 18.47 13.82 10.27
C ARG A 157 17.48 14.05 9.13
N ASN A 158 17.61 15.16 8.39
CA ASN A 158 16.77 15.43 7.22
C ASN A 158 16.98 14.38 6.12
N LEU A 159 18.24 14.01 5.85
CA LEU A 159 18.57 12.95 4.91
C LEU A 159 17.96 11.60 5.34
N ALA A 160 18.06 11.23 6.62
CA ALA A 160 17.45 10.01 7.15
C ALA A 160 15.94 9.99 6.92
N SER A 161 15.25 11.09 7.25
CA SER A 161 13.81 11.22 7.00
C SER A 161 13.46 11.05 5.51
N SER A 162 14.20 11.72 4.62
CA SER A 162 14.00 11.62 3.17
C SER A 162 14.25 10.21 2.63
N LEU A 163 15.27 9.49 3.12
CA LEU A 163 15.57 8.13 2.69
C LEU A 163 14.55 7.11 3.21
N ILE A 164 14.03 7.31 4.43
CA ILE A 164 12.97 6.48 5.00
C ILE A 164 11.67 6.63 4.20
N GLN A 165 11.34 7.86 3.80
CA GLN A 165 10.15 8.16 3.00
C GLN A 165 10.33 7.76 1.53
N GLY A 166 11.54 7.90 1.00
CA GLY A 166 11.90 7.58 -0.38
C GLY A 166 11.90 6.08 -0.67
N ASP A 167 11.90 5.73 -1.96
CA ASP A 167 11.84 4.33 -2.42
C ASP A 167 13.16 3.78 -2.98
N GLU A 168 14.24 4.56 -2.94
CA GLU A 168 15.52 4.20 -3.56
C GLU A 168 16.49 3.43 -2.63
N TYR A 169 16.57 3.78 -1.35
CA TYR A 169 17.54 3.21 -0.39
C TYR A 169 16.88 2.83 0.94
N HIS A 170 17.50 1.89 1.67
CA HIS A 170 17.10 1.53 3.03
C HIS A 170 18.18 1.97 4.01
N PRO A 171 17.99 3.08 4.75
CA PRO A 171 18.96 3.47 5.75
C PRO A 171 18.92 2.47 6.91
N VAL A 172 20.07 1.92 7.28
CA VAL A 172 20.17 0.87 8.32
C VAL A 172 20.80 1.36 9.62
N ALA A 173 21.67 2.37 9.55
CA ALA A 173 22.30 2.99 10.72
C ALA A 173 22.84 4.38 10.35
N ILE A 174 23.05 5.20 11.38
CA ILE A 174 23.71 6.50 11.28
C ILE A 174 25.08 6.40 11.95
N ILE A 175 26.09 7.04 11.38
CA ILE A 175 27.45 7.07 11.89
C ILE A 175 27.82 8.52 12.19
N ASP A 176 28.34 8.80 13.38
CA ASP A 176 28.84 10.13 13.77
C ASP A 176 30.14 9.98 14.58
N ASP A 177 31.04 10.95 14.50
CA ASP A 177 32.29 10.96 15.27
C ASP A 177 32.09 11.51 16.69
N ASP A 178 30.99 12.20 16.92
CA ASP A 178 30.62 12.72 18.22
C ASP A 178 30.15 11.60 19.15
N ARG A 179 31.01 11.23 20.10
CA ARG A 179 30.71 10.20 21.11
C ARG A 179 29.47 10.50 21.94
N SER A 180 29.07 11.77 22.09
CA SER A 180 27.84 12.12 22.81
C SER A 180 26.56 11.63 22.11
N LYS A 181 26.66 11.31 20.81
CA LYS A 181 25.53 10.81 20.01
C LYS A 181 25.49 9.31 19.89
N ASP A 182 26.52 8.59 20.34
CA ASP A 182 26.60 7.14 20.23
C ASP A 182 25.44 6.47 20.99
N GLY A 183 24.79 5.50 20.35
CA GLY A 183 23.62 4.81 20.88
C GLY A 183 22.28 5.54 20.74
N ASN A 184 22.25 6.83 20.38
CA ASN A 184 21.01 7.56 20.18
C ASN A 184 20.16 6.95 19.05
N ILE A 185 18.84 7.06 19.17
CA ILE A 185 17.89 6.58 18.15
C ILE A 185 17.26 7.77 17.44
N ILE A 186 17.44 7.85 16.12
CA ILE A 186 16.89 8.90 15.28
C ILE A 186 16.05 8.24 14.18
N TYR A 187 14.73 8.50 14.17
CA TYR A 187 13.79 7.86 13.25
C TYR A 187 13.86 6.31 13.25
N GLY A 188 14.13 5.72 14.41
CA GLY A 188 14.31 4.26 14.56
C GLY A 188 15.69 3.73 14.12
N LEU A 189 16.60 4.60 13.67
CA LEU A 189 17.98 4.24 13.32
C LEU A 189 18.90 4.52 14.50
N ARG A 190 19.72 3.54 14.88
CA ARG A 190 20.75 3.72 15.90
C ARG A 190 21.93 4.50 15.34
N VAL A 191 22.40 5.48 16.10
CA VAL A 191 23.64 6.21 15.84
C VAL A 191 24.78 5.39 16.44
N HIS A 192 25.83 5.21 15.66
CA HIS A 192 27.05 4.50 16.04
C HIS A 192 28.26 5.41 15.90
N HIS A 193 29.24 5.23 16.78
CA HIS A 193 30.53 5.90 16.62
C HIS A 193 31.29 5.38 15.37
N SER A 194 32.05 6.25 14.70
CA SER A 194 32.80 5.92 13.47
C SER A 194 33.80 4.76 13.61
N SER A 195 34.26 4.47 14.83
CA SER A 195 35.09 3.30 15.12
C SER A 195 34.38 1.97 14.82
N GLU A 196 33.06 1.93 14.86
CA GLU A 196 32.27 0.73 14.57
C GLU A 196 32.03 0.51 13.07
N PHE A 197 32.54 1.39 12.20
CA PHE A 197 32.27 1.37 10.76
C PHE A 197 32.51 0.00 10.11
N GLU A 198 33.59 -0.69 10.47
CA GLU A 198 33.92 -2.00 9.91
C GLU A 198 32.93 -3.08 10.35
N ARG A 199 32.56 -3.07 11.63
CA ARG A 199 31.52 -3.95 12.20
C ARG A 199 30.17 -3.72 11.53
N LEU A 200 29.80 -2.47 11.27
CA LEU A 200 28.55 -2.12 10.59
C LEU A 200 28.57 -2.53 9.11
N THR A 201 29.72 -2.37 8.45
CA THR A 201 29.88 -2.76 7.04
C THR A 201 29.76 -4.27 6.87
N SER A 202 30.35 -5.06 7.78
CA SER A 202 30.21 -6.53 7.76
C SER A 202 28.80 -6.98 8.12
N LEU A 203 28.18 -6.37 9.13
CA LEU A 203 26.84 -6.73 9.60
C LEU A 203 25.74 -6.41 8.59
N TYR A 204 25.76 -5.22 8.00
CA TYR A 204 24.66 -4.74 7.16
C TYR A 204 24.92 -4.81 5.65
N GLN A 205 26.17 -5.07 5.24
CA GLN A 205 26.59 -5.13 3.83
C GLN A 205 26.03 -3.96 2.99
N PRO A 206 26.26 -2.71 3.41
CA PRO A 206 25.67 -1.54 2.76
C PRO A 206 26.21 -1.40 1.33
N LYS A 207 25.32 -1.10 0.38
CA LYS A 207 25.69 -0.83 -1.01
C LYS A 207 26.38 0.52 -1.16
N LYS A 208 26.03 1.49 -0.32
CA LYS A 208 26.56 2.86 -0.33
C LYS A 208 26.63 3.45 1.07
N VAL A 209 27.55 4.39 1.25
CA VAL A 209 27.58 5.29 2.40
C VAL A 209 27.24 6.69 1.88
N ILE A 210 26.21 7.29 2.46
CA ILE A 210 25.73 8.62 2.06
C ILE A 210 26.19 9.61 3.11
N ILE A 211 26.93 10.63 2.68
CA ILE A 211 27.49 11.65 3.57
C ILE A 211 26.58 12.87 3.53
N SER A 212 26.13 13.28 4.71
CA SER A 212 25.22 14.43 4.87
C SER A 212 25.93 15.79 4.86
N ASN A 213 27.26 15.81 4.97
CA ASN A 213 28.07 17.03 4.96
C ASN A 213 29.24 16.94 3.95
N LYS A 214 29.26 17.84 2.96
CA LYS A 214 30.29 17.89 1.89
C LYS A 214 31.72 18.10 2.41
N GLN A 215 31.90 18.64 3.62
CA GLN A 215 33.23 18.87 4.19
C GLN A 215 33.86 17.64 4.85
N TYR A 216 33.11 16.54 4.99
CA TYR A 216 33.56 15.39 5.77
C TYR A 216 33.84 14.18 4.88
N ILE A 217 35.02 14.18 4.24
CA ILE A 217 35.62 12.95 3.72
C ILE A 217 36.46 12.38 4.88
N PRO A 218 36.17 11.17 5.38
CA PRO A 218 36.88 10.63 6.53
C PRO A 218 38.40 10.57 6.27
N ARG A 219 39.17 11.35 7.03
CA ARG A 219 40.63 11.52 6.91
C ARG A 219 41.43 10.21 7.04
N LYS A 220 40.83 9.14 7.58
CA LYS A 220 41.48 7.84 7.84
C LYS A 220 41.24 6.75 6.78
N LYS A 221 40.49 7.00 5.70
CA LYS A 221 40.18 5.98 4.68
C LYS A 221 40.30 6.49 3.25
N THR A 222 41.41 7.18 2.97
CA THR A 222 41.84 7.56 1.60
C THR A 222 42.07 6.35 0.69
N THR A 223 42.13 5.12 1.24
CA THR A 223 42.39 3.88 0.51
C THR A 223 41.15 3.05 0.20
N LEU A 224 40.00 3.30 0.85
CA LEU A 224 38.74 2.60 0.56
C LEU A 224 37.91 3.40 -0.45
N THR A 225 38.39 3.32 -1.70
CA THR A 225 37.67 3.43 -2.97
C THR A 225 36.56 4.49 -3.04
N ARG A 226 36.80 5.55 -3.82
CA ARG A 226 35.83 6.54 -4.33
C ARG A 226 34.50 5.97 -4.89
N ARG A 227 34.35 4.64 -5.01
CA ARG A 227 33.13 3.96 -5.51
C ARG A 227 32.03 3.77 -4.46
N THR A 228 32.33 3.86 -3.15
CA THR A 228 31.35 3.55 -2.09
C THR A 228 30.64 4.78 -1.51
N PHE A 229 31.24 5.96 -1.65
CA PHE A 229 30.71 7.21 -1.10
C PHE A 229 29.96 7.99 -2.19
N THR A 230 28.67 8.22 -1.98
CA THR A 230 27.86 9.08 -2.86
C THR A 230 27.42 10.29 -2.04
N LEU A 231 27.72 11.50 -2.51
CA LEU A 231 27.26 12.73 -1.88
C LEU A 231 25.74 12.88 -2.11
N ALA A 232 25.02 13.30 -1.08
CA ALA A 232 23.65 13.78 -1.25
C ALA A 232 23.71 15.13 -1.99
N ASN A 233 23.03 15.23 -3.14
CA ASN A 233 22.84 16.49 -3.86
C ASN A 233 21.74 17.32 -3.20
#